data_AF-C8PN18-F1
#
_entry.id   AF-C8PN18-F1
#
_cell.length_a   1.000
_cell.length_b   1.000
_cell.length_c   1.000
_cell.angle_alpha   90.00
_cell.angle_beta   90.00
_cell.angle_gamma   90.00
#
_symmetry.space_group_name_H-M   'P 1'
#
loop_
_entity.id
_entity.type
_entity.pdbx_description
1 polymer ?
#
loop_
_entity_poly.entity_id
_entity_poly.type
_entity_poly.pdbx_seq_one_letter_code
_entity_poly.pdbx_strand_id
1 'polypeptide(L)'
;MRQLTELDVYILKQEFPQLSLTEDPDIERYFEFRSLNRQGEALQLYNTKLVRRYPDDKMRVLLMTYYRKRDYRFHILLTDSLAKLADRTIVQVKRVIVFFADTITPLKRAEVYTIIKVCEKVINAISPDRFAAISFTEKYVRYAERLKYHATDMHQAADIIRMYITDTISSVREYREEQSRKNDLEKTRRAMQKEKASVVDFSKIVFTKEQIAAITIPSSITRIEDKVLAYTIKYWDHYADGAFENIVLLYSRKYGTNHYAVFHALKIGRIRNWKDEELLHAVLANVAQGYYYSITGDLYLQRAWKQLKLKMEPPAPQVKAQPASAPKKAKRVKHPKQRDKKTTAEKKASQITDTTLESVVETSPSKPEQTAIESAPTQIYPINSPKELPVSIAETVKKITGKSYGVYRDLFFKEVRSAIRPILQHSAVQKLSFFGTEQNNAENIIYHFLETNYDNPYQQWQGSKEQADVIAQGFRVDSLEPIIRLWAKENV
;
A
#
# COMPACT_ATOMS: atom_id res chain seq x y z
N MET A 1 7.23 -12.66 53.29
CA MET A 1 7.77 -12.44 51.93
C MET A 1 6.90 -13.21 50.95
N ARG A 2 6.67 -12.71 49.73
CA ARG A 2 5.97 -13.50 48.70
C ARG A 2 6.97 -14.51 48.12
N GLN A 3 6.62 -15.79 48.12
CA GLN A 3 7.38 -16.84 47.45
C GLN A 3 6.71 -17.14 46.11
N LEU A 4 7.49 -17.53 45.11
CA LEU A 4 6.95 -18.03 43.84
C LEU A 4 6.32 -19.40 44.08
N THR A 5 5.09 -19.59 43.65
CA THR A 5 4.44 -20.91 43.64
C THR A 5 4.99 -21.76 42.50
N GLU A 6 4.81 -23.09 42.57
CA GLU A 6 5.17 -24.01 41.48
C GLU A 6 4.52 -23.63 40.14
N LEU A 7 3.32 -23.06 40.20
CA LEU A 7 2.55 -22.59 39.06
C LEU A 7 3.16 -21.31 38.45
N ASP A 8 3.60 -20.36 39.29
CA ASP A 8 4.32 -19.16 38.84
C ASP A 8 5.62 -19.54 38.13
N VAL A 9 6.41 -20.43 38.76
CA VAL A 9 7.66 -20.97 38.20
C VAL A 9 7.42 -21.65 36.85
N TYR A 10 6.35 -22.44 36.73
CA TYR A 10 6.03 -23.11 35.48
C TYR A 10 5.68 -22.13 34.36
N ILE A 11 4.75 -21.20 34.61
CA ILE A 11 4.28 -20.25 33.58
C ILE A 11 5.42 -19.31 33.16
N LEU A 12 6.22 -18.81 34.09
CA LEU A 12 7.38 -17.99 33.79
C LEU A 12 8.41 -18.73 32.93
N LYS A 13 8.71 -20.01 33.22
CA LYS A 13 9.64 -20.81 32.41
C LYS A 13 9.10 -21.17 31.02
N GLN A 14 7.79 -21.29 30.83
CA GLN A 14 7.19 -21.59 29.53
C GLN A 14 7.09 -20.36 28.61
N GLU A 15 6.68 -19.20 29.14
CA GLU A 15 6.59 -17.96 28.35
C GLU A 15 7.93 -17.22 28.24
N PHE A 16 8.84 -17.41 29.20
CA PHE A 16 10.18 -16.80 29.20
C PHE A 16 11.29 -17.83 29.53
N PRO A 17 11.63 -18.76 28.61
CA PRO A 17 12.62 -19.81 28.87
C PRO A 17 14.02 -19.33 29.27
N GLN A 18 14.38 -18.09 28.88
CA GLN A 18 15.67 -17.44 29.18
C GLN A 18 15.65 -16.64 30.50
N LEU A 19 14.55 -16.65 31.25
CA LEU A 19 14.40 -15.91 32.50
C LEU A 19 14.97 -16.73 33.66
N SER A 20 16.05 -16.23 34.27
CA SER A 20 16.51 -16.74 35.57
C SER A 20 15.55 -16.29 36.67
N LEU A 21 15.40 -17.14 37.70
CA LEU A 21 14.50 -16.90 38.84
C LEU A 21 15.23 -16.37 40.08
N THR A 22 16.56 -16.48 40.09
CA THR A 22 17.43 -16.05 41.18
C THR A 22 18.17 -14.75 40.87
N GLU A 23 18.44 -14.51 39.59
CA GLU A 23 19.26 -13.42 39.04
C GLU A 23 18.58 -12.86 37.78
N ASP A 24 19.04 -11.70 37.31
CA ASP A 24 18.62 -11.16 36.01
C ASP A 24 19.85 -10.78 35.16
N PRO A 25 20.22 -11.59 34.16
CA PRO A 25 21.34 -11.30 33.26
C PRO A 25 21.18 -10.00 32.46
N ASP A 26 19.95 -9.51 32.24
CA ASP A 26 19.74 -8.21 31.60
C ASP A 26 20.03 -7.03 32.55
N ILE A 27 19.92 -7.23 33.87
CA ILE A 27 20.37 -6.25 34.88
C ILE A 27 21.89 -6.23 34.96
N GLU A 28 22.54 -7.39 35.00
CA GLU A 28 23.99 -7.51 34.98
C GLU A 28 24.59 -6.82 33.75
N ARG A 29 24.12 -7.21 32.57
CA ARG A 29 24.55 -6.68 31.27
C ARG A 29 24.30 -5.17 31.12
N TYR A 30 23.27 -4.63 31.77
CA TYR A 30 23.07 -3.18 31.86
C TYR A 30 24.23 -2.49 32.60
N PHE A 31 24.68 -3.05 33.72
CA PHE A 31 25.83 -2.51 34.47
C PHE A 31 27.17 -2.74 33.74
N GLU A 32 27.35 -3.86 33.02
CA GLU A 32 28.51 -4.09 32.14
C GLU A 32 28.59 -3.03 31.02
N PHE A 33 27.49 -2.76 30.32
CA PHE A 33 27.48 -1.71 29.29
C PHE A 33 27.74 -0.32 29.88
N ARG A 34 27.34 -0.07 31.14
CA ARG A 34 27.67 1.18 31.84
C ARG A 34 29.14 1.26 32.26
N SER A 35 29.79 0.17 32.67
CA SER A 35 31.23 0.17 33.01
C SER A 35 32.13 0.25 31.77
N LEU A 36 31.70 -0.33 30.65
CA LEU A 36 32.38 -0.25 29.35
C LEU A 36 32.12 1.07 28.58
N ASN A 37 31.50 2.08 29.21
CA ASN A 37 31.08 3.35 28.58
C ASN A 37 30.13 3.21 27.36
N ARG A 38 29.53 2.05 27.12
CA ARG A 38 28.56 1.76 26.03
C ARG A 38 27.15 2.27 26.40
N GLN A 39 27.04 3.58 26.63
CA GLN A 39 25.82 4.18 27.20
C GLN A 39 24.57 3.99 26.33
N GLY A 40 24.70 4.04 24.99
CA GLY A 40 23.57 3.84 24.07
C GLY A 40 22.94 2.45 24.20
N GLU A 41 23.77 1.40 24.29
CA GLU A 41 23.32 0.02 24.43
C GLU A 41 22.72 -0.25 25.81
N ALA A 42 23.30 0.34 26.88
CA ALA A 42 22.71 0.28 28.22
C ALA A 42 21.29 0.89 28.23
N LEU A 43 21.11 2.06 27.62
CA LEU A 43 19.79 2.70 27.51
C LEU A 43 18.82 1.91 26.63
N GLN A 44 19.30 1.33 25.52
CA GLN A 44 18.49 0.46 24.66
C GLN A 44 18.01 -0.78 25.42
N LEU A 45 18.90 -1.49 26.13
CA LEU A 45 18.55 -2.66 26.94
C LEU A 45 17.54 -2.31 28.05
N TYR A 46 17.77 -1.18 28.72
CA TYR A 46 16.88 -0.66 29.75
C TYR A 46 15.46 -0.39 29.20
N ASN A 47 15.35 0.40 28.14
CA ASN A 47 14.07 0.81 27.56
C ASN A 47 13.32 -0.35 26.87
N THR A 48 14.04 -1.30 26.25
CA THR A 48 13.41 -2.39 25.48
C THR A 48 13.02 -3.59 26.34
N LYS A 49 13.87 -4.01 27.29
CA LYS A 49 13.62 -5.20 28.13
C LYS A 49 13.21 -4.84 29.55
N LEU A 50 14.05 -4.08 30.26
CA LEU A 50 13.91 -3.91 31.71
C LEU A 50 12.69 -3.07 32.10
N VAL A 51 12.32 -2.06 31.30
CA VAL A 51 11.05 -1.33 31.46
C VAL A 51 9.84 -2.24 31.23
N ARG A 52 9.90 -3.17 30.26
CA ARG A 52 8.80 -4.10 29.98
C ARG A 52 8.65 -5.18 31.06
N ARG A 53 9.77 -5.73 31.56
CA ARG A 53 9.81 -6.73 32.63
C ARG A 53 9.44 -6.11 33.99
N TYR A 54 9.87 -4.87 34.23
CA TYR A 54 9.64 -4.13 35.47
C TYR A 54 8.97 -2.76 35.22
N PRO A 55 7.65 -2.69 34.95
CA PRO A 55 6.98 -1.45 34.58
C PRO A 55 6.85 -0.39 35.69
N ASP A 56 7.00 -0.76 36.97
CA ASP A 56 6.99 0.21 38.07
C ASP A 56 8.37 0.86 38.21
N ASP A 57 8.44 2.16 37.89
CA ASP A 57 9.68 2.94 37.93
C ASP A 57 10.33 2.98 39.32
N LYS A 58 9.54 3.11 40.39
CA LYS A 58 10.06 3.15 41.77
C LYS A 58 10.65 1.80 42.14
N MET A 59 9.94 0.72 41.82
CA MET A 59 10.41 -0.64 42.03
C MET A 59 11.68 -0.94 41.22
N ARG A 60 11.73 -0.53 39.95
CA ARG A 60 12.86 -0.75 39.04
C ARG A 60 14.12 -0.01 39.49
N VAL A 61 14.00 1.23 39.94
CA VAL A 61 15.13 2.01 40.51
C VAL A 61 15.66 1.36 41.79
N LEU A 62 14.78 0.89 42.68
CA LEU A 62 15.19 0.15 43.88
C LEU A 62 15.90 -1.16 43.54
N LEU A 63 15.36 -1.95 42.61
CA LEU A 63 15.92 -3.22 42.14
C LEU A 63 17.35 -3.04 41.61
N MET A 64 17.54 -2.06 40.71
CA MET A 64 18.86 -1.68 40.18
C MET A 64 19.82 -1.21 41.28
N THR A 65 19.31 -0.48 42.27
CA THR A 65 20.13 0.03 43.38
C THR A 65 20.59 -1.08 44.31
N TYR A 66 19.72 -2.03 44.65
CA TYR A 66 20.05 -3.18 45.50
C TYR A 66 21.00 -4.15 44.78
N TYR A 67 20.79 -4.39 43.48
CA TYR A 67 21.73 -5.17 42.67
C TYR A 67 23.14 -4.56 42.69
N ARG A 68 23.27 -3.27 42.37
CA ARG A 68 24.56 -2.55 42.40
C ARG A 68 25.25 -2.59 43.77
N LYS A 69 24.47 -2.59 44.86
CA LYS A 69 24.97 -2.66 46.24
C LYS A 69 25.24 -4.09 46.73
N ARG A 70 24.91 -5.13 45.94
CA ARG A 70 24.93 -6.55 46.35
C ARG A 70 24.12 -6.79 47.64
N ASP A 71 22.99 -6.08 47.78
CA ASP A 71 22.11 -6.15 48.94
C ASP A 71 21.14 -7.34 48.81
N TYR A 72 21.01 -8.17 49.86
CA TYR A 72 20.09 -9.33 49.90
C TYR A 72 18.64 -8.95 49.58
N ARG A 73 18.24 -7.69 49.81
CA ARG A 73 16.93 -7.14 49.45
C ARG A 73 16.65 -7.20 47.95
N PHE A 74 17.69 -7.30 47.10
CA PHE A 74 17.55 -7.55 45.67
C PHE A 74 16.71 -8.80 45.40
N HIS A 75 17.06 -9.95 45.96
CA HIS A 75 16.34 -11.22 45.69
C HIS A 75 14.89 -11.18 46.19
N ILE A 76 14.63 -10.51 47.32
CA ILE A 76 13.26 -10.32 47.86
C ILE A 76 12.41 -9.51 46.87
N LEU A 77 12.97 -8.40 46.37
CA LEU A 77 12.28 -7.52 45.42
C LEU A 77 12.14 -8.17 44.03
N LEU A 78 13.14 -8.94 43.60
CA LEU A 78 13.10 -9.75 42.39
C LEU A 78 11.99 -10.79 42.47
N THR A 79 11.90 -11.56 43.56
CA THR A 79 10.85 -12.57 43.76
C THR A 79 9.45 -11.96 43.70
N ASP A 80 9.23 -10.81 44.35
CA ASP A 80 7.95 -10.10 44.28
C ASP A 80 7.64 -9.57 42.87
N SER A 81 8.65 -9.10 42.14
CA SER A 81 8.48 -8.66 40.74
C SER A 81 8.14 -9.81 39.79
N LEU A 82 8.75 -10.98 39.99
CA LEU A 82 8.49 -12.21 39.23
C LEU A 82 7.09 -12.74 39.54
N ALA A 83 6.65 -12.72 40.80
CA ALA A 83 5.29 -13.08 41.17
C ALA A 83 4.24 -12.15 40.52
N LYS A 84 4.49 -10.84 40.51
CA LYS A 84 3.64 -9.86 39.80
C LYS A 84 3.64 -10.05 38.28
N LEU A 85 4.75 -10.51 37.70
CA LEU A 85 4.83 -10.86 36.28
C LEU A 85 3.99 -12.12 36.01
N ALA A 86 4.15 -13.18 36.82
CA ALA A 86 3.36 -14.39 36.74
C ALA A 86 1.85 -14.12 36.86
N ASP A 87 1.41 -13.33 37.85
CA ASP A 87 0.00 -12.91 38.02
C ASP A 87 -0.57 -12.31 36.71
N ARG A 88 0.18 -11.41 36.08
CA ARG A 88 -0.23 -10.75 34.82
C ARG A 88 -0.31 -11.73 33.66
N THR A 89 0.69 -12.60 33.53
CA THR A 89 0.72 -13.65 32.49
C THR A 89 -0.42 -14.65 32.70
N ILE A 90 -0.73 -15.05 33.94
CA ILE A 90 -1.89 -15.90 34.28
C ILE A 90 -3.19 -15.23 33.84
N VAL A 91 -3.38 -13.94 34.10
CA VAL A 91 -4.58 -13.20 33.66
C VAL A 91 -4.68 -13.15 32.12
N GLN A 92 -3.57 -12.97 31.42
CA GLN A 92 -3.54 -13.04 29.95
C GLN A 92 -3.89 -14.44 29.43
N VAL A 93 -3.28 -15.48 30.00
CA VAL A 93 -3.54 -16.88 29.65
C VAL A 93 -5.01 -17.25 29.88
N LYS A 94 -5.59 -16.85 31.02
CA LYS A 94 -7.02 -17.08 31.31
C LYS A 94 -7.93 -16.40 30.29
N ARG A 95 -7.61 -15.19 29.82
CA ARG A 95 -8.39 -14.51 28.76
C ARG A 95 -8.33 -15.25 27.44
N VAL A 96 -7.18 -15.80 27.07
CA VAL A 96 -7.03 -16.61 25.85
C VAL A 96 -7.84 -17.91 25.97
N ILE A 97 -7.79 -18.60 27.12
CA ILE A 97 -8.59 -19.80 27.39
C ILE A 97 -10.09 -19.50 27.26
N VAL A 98 -10.59 -18.44 27.89
CA VAL A 98 -12.00 -18.01 27.78
C VAL A 98 -12.37 -17.70 26.33
N PHE A 99 -11.52 -16.99 25.58
CA PHE A 99 -11.76 -16.74 24.16
C PHE A 99 -11.95 -18.04 23.35
N PHE A 100 -11.11 -19.06 23.55
CA PHE A 100 -11.29 -20.36 22.87
C PHE A 100 -12.55 -21.11 23.33
N ALA A 101 -12.85 -21.10 24.63
CA ALA A 101 -14.05 -21.72 25.18
C ALA A 101 -15.33 -21.08 24.62
N ASP A 102 -15.39 -19.74 24.55
CA ASP A 102 -16.55 -19.00 24.07
C ASP A 102 -16.71 -19.06 22.54
N THR A 103 -15.61 -19.15 21.78
CA THR A 103 -15.67 -19.08 20.29
C THR A 103 -15.65 -20.42 19.58
N ILE A 104 -14.99 -21.45 20.13
CA ILE A 104 -14.80 -22.74 19.45
C ILE A 104 -15.69 -23.84 20.03
N THR A 105 -15.85 -23.92 21.36
CA THR A 105 -16.66 -24.98 21.99
C THR A 105 -18.13 -25.01 21.47
N PRO A 106 -18.80 -23.87 21.20
CA PRO A 106 -20.14 -23.87 20.59
C PRO A 106 -20.19 -24.43 19.16
N LEU A 107 -19.06 -24.45 18.43
CA LEU A 107 -19.00 -24.90 17.02
C LEU A 107 -19.32 -26.39 16.85
N LYS A 108 -19.25 -27.19 17.92
CA LYS A 108 -19.58 -28.63 17.91
C LYS A 108 -21.01 -28.93 17.38
N ARG A 109 -21.92 -27.95 17.44
CA ARG A 109 -23.31 -28.06 16.93
C ARG A 109 -23.62 -27.04 15.83
N ALA A 110 -22.62 -26.31 15.32
CA ALA A 110 -22.81 -25.27 14.33
C ALA A 110 -22.85 -25.82 12.89
N GLU A 111 -23.40 -25.03 11.97
CA GLU A 111 -23.36 -25.34 10.54
C GLU A 111 -21.93 -25.36 9.99
N VAL A 112 -21.69 -26.22 9.00
CA VAL A 112 -20.37 -26.44 8.37
C VAL A 112 -19.69 -25.14 7.93
N TYR A 113 -20.44 -24.23 7.29
CA TYR A 113 -19.92 -22.94 6.83
C TYR A 113 -19.47 -22.05 8.01
N THR A 114 -20.20 -22.07 9.12
CA THR A 114 -19.85 -21.34 10.34
C THR A 114 -18.60 -21.93 11.00
N ILE A 115 -18.48 -23.26 11.06
CA ILE A 115 -17.27 -23.95 11.53
C ILE A 115 -16.07 -23.50 10.69
N ILE A 116 -16.15 -23.57 9.35
CA ILE A 116 -15.09 -23.14 8.44
C ILE A 116 -14.71 -21.68 8.68
N LYS A 117 -15.69 -20.77 8.70
CA LYS A 117 -15.46 -19.33 8.82
C LYS A 117 -14.80 -18.95 10.15
N VAL A 118 -15.22 -19.55 11.26
CA VAL A 118 -14.63 -19.25 12.59
C VAL A 118 -13.27 -19.90 12.73
N CYS A 119 -13.09 -21.17 12.33
CA CYS A 119 -11.79 -21.84 12.38
C CYS A 119 -10.74 -21.16 11.48
N GLU A 120 -11.07 -20.77 10.24
CA GLU A 120 -10.18 -19.95 9.41
C GLU A 120 -9.78 -18.66 10.12
N LYS A 121 -10.75 -17.90 10.66
CA LYS A 121 -10.46 -16.63 11.32
C LYS A 121 -9.52 -16.81 12.52
N VAL A 122 -9.74 -17.83 13.34
CA VAL A 122 -8.93 -18.10 14.53
C VAL A 122 -7.54 -18.64 14.19
N ILE A 123 -7.43 -19.57 13.23
CA ILE A 123 -6.13 -20.13 12.82
C ILE A 123 -5.24 -19.05 12.19
N ASN A 124 -5.78 -18.28 11.23
CA ASN A 124 -5.03 -17.21 10.56
C ASN A 124 -4.64 -16.05 11.52
N ALA A 125 -5.32 -15.91 12.67
CA ALA A 125 -4.97 -14.97 13.72
C ALA A 125 -3.85 -15.47 14.66
N ILE A 126 -3.64 -16.79 14.75
CA ILE A 126 -2.56 -17.40 15.55
C ILE A 126 -1.24 -17.39 14.77
N SER A 127 -1.26 -17.83 13.51
CA SER A 127 -0.07 -17.98 12.67
C SER A 127 -0.43 -18.06 11.19
N PRO A 128 0.44 -17.59 10.27
CA PRO A 128 0.33 -17.91 8.84
C PRO A 128 0.46 -19.40 8.54
N ASP A 129 1.22 -20.15 9.36
CA ASP A 129 1.25 -21.61 9.31
C ASP A 129 0.07 -22.19 10.12
N ARG A 130 -0.78 -22.94 9.43
CA ARG A 130 -1.95 -23.60 10.02
C ARG A 130 -1.56 -24.67 11.04
N PHE A 131 -0.44 -25.38 10.86
CA PHE A 131 -0.04 -26.45 11.78
C PHE A 131 0.49 -25.91 13.12
N ALA A 132 1.13 -24.73 13.12
CA ALA A 132 1.48 -24.01 14.35
C ALA A 132 0.27 -23.68 15.24
N ALA A 133 -0.96 -23.63 14.71
CA ALA A 133 -2.15 -23.45 15.55
C ALA A 133 -2.43 -24.66 16.46
N ILE A 134 -2.02 -25.88 16.09
CA ILE A 134 -2.17 -27.08 16.92
C ILE A 134 -1.27 -27.00 18.15
N SER A 135 0.03 -26.74 17.95
CA SER A 135 0.97 -26.62 19.07
C SER A 135 0.65 -25.42 19.97
N PHE A 136 0.08 -24.35 19.41
CA PHE A 136 -0.46 -23.24 20.17
C PHE A 136 -1.64 -23.65 21.06
N THR A 137 -2.68 -24.30 20.52
CA THR A 137 -3.85 -24.70 21.33
C THR A 137 -3.49 -25.77 22.37
N GLU A 138 -2.62 -26.74 22.03
CA GLU A 138 -2.09 -27.71 22.99
C GLU A 138 -1.34 -27.05 24.17
N LYS A 139 -0.61 -25.94 23.92
CA LYS A 139 0.03 -25.17 25.01
C LYS A 139 -1.02 -24.62 25.99
N TYR A 140 -2.12 -24.06 25.47
CA TYR A 140 -3.18 -23.50 26.30
C TYR A 140 -4.03 -24.57 27.01
N VAL A 141 -4.17 -25.77 26.43
CA VAL A 141 -4.74 -26.94 27.12
C VAL A 141 -3.93 -27.26 28.39
N ARG A 142 -2.60 -27.40 28.29
CA ARG A 142 -1.73 -27.67 29.43
C ARG A 142 -1.79 -26.57 30.51
N TYR A 143 -1.99 -25.32 30.10
CA TYR A 143 -2.24 -24.22 31.03
C TYR A 143 -3.60 -24.34 31.72
N ALA A 144 -4.68 -24.63 30.97
CA ALA A 144 -6.02 -24.79 31.51
C ALA A 144 -6.11 -25.92 32.55
N GLU A 145 -5.43 -27.04 32.30
CA GLU A 145 -5.30 -28.16 33.24
C GLU A 145 -4.60 -27.75 34.54
N ARG A 146 -3.40 -27.16 34.46
CA ARG A 146 -2.63 -26.77 35.64
C ARG A 146 -3.25 -25.62 36.43
N LEU A 147 -3.94 -24.71 35.75
CA LEU A 147 -4.75 -23.63 36.37
C LEU A 147 -6.08 -24.15 36.92
N LYS A 148 -6.49 -25.39 36.62
CA LYS A 148 -7.82 -25.96 36.87
C LYS A 148 -8.95 -25.02 36.40
N TYR A 149 -8.81 -24.46 35.20
CA TYR A 149 -9.65 -23.37 34.69
C TYR A 149 -10.06 -23.62 33.25
N HIS A 150 -11.35 -23.89 33.00
CA HIS A 150 -11.92 -24.25 31.69
C HIS A 150 -11.17 -25.38 30.95
N ALA A 151 -10.58 -26.33 31.69
CA ALA A 151 -9.79 -27.42 31.10
C ALA A 151 -10.58 -28.26 30.08
N THR A 152 -11.83 -28.62 30.40
CA THR A 152 -12.72 -29.38 29.52
C THR A 152 -13.03 -28.64 28.22
N ASP A 153 -13.23 -27.33 28.31
CA ASP A 153 -13.71 -26.50 27.21
C ASP A 153 -12.54 -26.17 26.27
N MET A 154 -11.36 -25.91 26.85
CA MET A 154 -10.10 -25.73 26.13
C MET A 154 -9.65 -27.01 25.41
N HIS A 155 -9.82 -28.19 26.03
CA HIS A 155 -9.60 -29.49 25.37
C HIS A 155 -10.51 -29.64 24.13
N GLN A 156 -11.83 -29.41 24.30
CA GLN A 156 -12.77 -29.48 23.18
C GLN A 156 -12.46 -28.46 22.08
N ALA A 157 -12.03 -27.25 22.43
CA ALA A 157 -11.61 -26.24 21.47
C ALA A 157 -10.36 -26.65 20.69
N ALA A 158 -9.35 -27.23 21.37
CA ALA A 158 -8.15 -27.74 20.73
C ALA A 158 -8.44 -28.92 19.79
N ASP A 159 -9.30 -29.85 20.19
CA ASP A 159 -9.74 -30.98 19.37
C ASP A 159 -10.46 -30.52 18.09
N ILE A 160 -11.40 -29.57 18.19
CA ILE A 160 -12.11 -29.02 17.02
C ILE A 160 -11.13 -28.35 16.05
N ILE A 161 -10.18 -27.55 16.56
CA ILE A 161 -9.15 -26.89 15.73
C ILE A 161 -8.24 -27.94 15.08
N ARG A 162 -7.79 -28.96 15.83
CA ARG A 162 -6.98 -30.05 15.30
C ARG A 162 -7.71 -30.81 14.19
N MET A 163 -8.95 -31.24 14.45
CA MET A 163 -9.77 -31.96 13.46
C MET A 163 -10.00 -31.15 12.19
N TYR A 164 -10.19 -29.84 12.32
CA TYR A 164 -10.34 -28.91 11.20
C TYR A 164 -9.06 -28.80 10.35
N ILE A 165 -7.89 -28.74 10.99
CA ILE A 165 -6.59 -28.65 10.31
C ILE A 165 -6.23 -29.98 9.63
N THR A 166 -6.58 -31.12 10.24
CA THR A 166 -6.32 -32.45 9.69
C THR A 166 -7.40 -32.96 8.72
N ASP A 167 -8.37 -32.12 8.33
CA ASP A 167 -9.51 -32.49 7.46
C ASP A 167 -10.31 -33.73 7.93
N THR A 168 -10.35 -33.99 9.24
CA THR A 168 -11.08 -35.14 9.83
C THR A 168 -12.52 -34.81 10.22
N ILE A 169 -12.94 -33.55 10.10
CA ILE A 169 -14.36 -33.17 10.17
C ILE A 169 -15.02 -33.51 8.82
N SER A 170 -15.68 -34.67 8.74
CA SER A 170 -16.29 -35.20 7.49
C SER A 170 -17.10 -34.15 6.73
N SER A 171 -17.99 -33.45 7.42
CA SER A 171 -18.87 -32.44 6.83
C SER A 171 -18.13 -31.22 6.25
N VAL A 172 -17.01 -30.81 6.84
CA VAL A 172 -16.14 -29.74 6.32
C VAL A 172 -15.37 -30.22 5.09
N ARG A 173 -14.86 -31.46 5.13
CA ARG A 173 -14.15 -32.08 4.02
C ARG A 173 -15.06 -32.24 2.80
N GLU A 174 -16.24 -32.82 2.97
CA GLU A 174 -17.25 -32.98 1.90
C GLU A 174 -17.61 -31.64 1.25
N TYR A 175 -17.80 -30.59 2.05
CA TYR A 175 -18.06 -29.24 1.55
C TYR A 175 -16.87 -28.68 0.75
N ARG A 176 -15.63 -28.82 1.24
CA ARG A 176 -14.42 -28.40 0.51
C ARG A 176 -14.28 -29.14 -0.84
N GLU A 177 -14.50 -30.45 -0.86
CA GLU A 177 -14.47 -31.28 -2.07
C GLU A 177 -15.60 -30.92 -3.06
N GLU A 178 -16.79 -30.54 -2.59
CA GLU A 178 -17.87 -30.04 -3.44
C GLU A 178 -17.53 -28.66 -4.06
N GLN A 179 -16.96 -27.74 -3.28
CA GLN A 179 -16.55 -26.42 -3.78
C GLN A 179 -15.41 -26.54 -4.82
N SER A 180 -14.43 -27.43 -4.62
CA SER A 180 -13.40 -27.68 -5.64
C SER A 180 -14.04 -28.17 -6.95
N ARG A 181 -14.91 -29.20 -6.89
CA ARG A 181 -15.62 -29.72 -8.07
C ARG A 181 -16.39 -28.63 -8.82
N LYS A 182 -17.09 -27.74 -8.11
CA LYS A 182 -17.80 -26.59 -8.71
C LYS A 182 -16.84 -25.61 -9.40
N ASN A 183 -15.72 -25.27 -8.76
CA ASN A 183 -14.71 -24.38 -9.32
C ASN A 183 -14.04 -24.98 -10.57
N ASP A 184 -13.76 -26.28 -10.59
CA ASP A 184 -13.13 -26.95 -11.72
C ASP A 184 -14.09 -27.14 -12.90
N LEU A 185 -15.37 -27.40 -12.63
CA LEU A 185 -16.45 -27.32 -13.62
C LEU A 185 -16.59 -25.91 -14.22
N GLU A 186 -16.42 -24.86 -13.40
CA GLU A 186 -16.49 -23.50 -13.94
C GLU A 186 -15.25 -23.12 -14.76
N LYS A 187 -14.04 -23.51 -14.33
CA LYS A 187 -12.79 -23.32 -15.09
C LYS A 187 -12.87 -24.00 -16.45
N THR A 188 -13.30 -25.26 -16.49
CA THR A 188 -13.45 -26.02 -17.74
C THR A 188 -14.51 -25.40 -18.66
N ARG A 189 -15.66 -24.96 -18.12
CA ARG A 189 -16.65 -24.19 -18.89
C ARG A 189 -16.07 -22.90 -19.49
N ARG A 190 -15.31 -22.12 -18.70
CA ARG A 190 -14.64 -20.88 -19.16
C ARG A 190 -13.57 -21.18 -20.23
N ALA A 191 -12.83 -22.28 -20.11
CA ALA A 191 -11.87 -22.73 -21.12
C ALA A 191 -12.56 -23.08 -22.45
N MET A 192 -13.60 -23.92 -22.41
CA MET A 192 -14.39 -24.28 -23.60
C MET A 192 -15.03 -23.07 -24.28
N GLN A 193 -15.48 -22.07 -23.52
CA GLN A 193 -16.00 -20.81 -24.08
C GLN A 193 -14.90 -20.00 -24.77
N LYS A 194 -13.70 -19.93 -24.18
CA LYS A 194 -12.54 -19.23 -24.76
C LYS A 194 -12.04 -19.88 -26.05
N GLU A 195 -12.01 -21.22 -26.11
CA GLU A 195 -11.66 -21.96 -27.32
C GLU A 195 -12.67 -21.69 -28.43
N LYS A 196 -13.98 -21.82 -28.16
CA LYS A 196 -15.06 -21.56 -29.14
C LYS A 196 -15.04 -20.14 -29.70
N ALA A 197 -14.65 -19.15 -28.89
CA ALA A 197 -14.51 -17.76 -29.33
C ALA A 197 -13.29 -17.48 -30.25
N SER A 198 -12.33 -18.41 -30.33
CA SER A 198 -11.07 -18.22 -31.07
C SER A 198 -11.06 -18.79 -32.50
N VAL A 199 -12.11 -19.53 -32.89
CA VAL A 199 -12.17 -20.24 -34.19
C VAL A 199 -12.71 -19.33 -35.30
N VAL A 200 -11.88 -18.38 -35.74
CA VAL A 200 -12.10 -17.65 -37.00
C VAL A 200 -11.32 -18.35 -38.11
N ASP A 201 -12.02 -18.89 -39.11
CA ASP A 201 -11.42 -19.58 -40.26
C ASP A 201 -10.91 -18.60 -41.31
N PHE A 202 -9.63 -18.24 -41.21
CA PHE A 202 -8.95 -17.30 -42.12
C PHE A 202 -8.84 -17.81 -43.58
N SER A 203 -9.08 -19.09 -43.83
CA SER A 203 -8.97 -19.73 -45.16
C SER A 203 -10.00 -19.18 -46.15
N LYS A 204 -11.16 -18.74 -45.65
CA LYS A 204 -12.29 -18.24 -46.45
C LYS A 204 -12.16 -16.77 -46.87
N ILE A 205 -11.15 -16.06 -46.36
CA ILE A 205 -10.97 -14.62 -46.62
C ILE A 205 -10.22 -14.44 -47.95
N VAL A 206 -10.88 -13.88 -48.96
CA VAL A 206 -10.28 -13.53 -50.26
C VAL A 206 -10.07 -12.02 -50.32
N PHE A 207 -8.84 -11.59 -50.63
CA PHE A 207 -8.51 -10.17 -50.82
C PHE A 207 -8.53 -9.82 -52.31
N THR A 208 -9.06 -8.65 -52.65
CA THR A 208 -9.00 -8.13 -54.03
C THR A 208 -7.58 -7.66 -54.35
N LYS A 209 -7.23 -7.58 -55.64
CA LYS A 209 -5.92 -7.06 -56.08
C LYS A 209 -5.69 -5.62 -55.59
N GLU A 210 -6.75 -4.82 -55.54
CA GLU A 210 -6.75 -3.45 -55.03
C GLU A 210 -6.46 -3.40 -53.52
N GLN A 211 -7.10 -4.24 -52.72
CA GLN A 211 -6.83 -4.34 -51.27
C GLN A 211 -5.39 -4.75 -50.99
N ILE A 212 -4.84 -5.71 -51.73
CA ILE A 212 -3.43 -6.11 -51.61
C ILE A 212 -2.53 -4.92 -51.98
N ALA A 213 -2.81 -4.24 -53.09
CA ALA A 213 -2.06 -3.06 -53.52
C ALA A 213 -2.18 -1.86 -52.57
N ALA A 214 -3.24 -1.76 -51.77
CA ALA A 214 -3.41 -0.76 -50.71
C ALA A 214 -2.58 -1.08 -49.45
N ILE A 215 -2.14 -2.33 -49.27
CA ILE A 215 -1.34 -2.78 -48.11
C ILE A 215 0.15 -2.85 -48.45
N THR A 216 0.51 -3.45 -49.59
CA THR A 216 1.92 -3.76 -49.90
C THR A 216 2.64 -2.61 -50.60
N ILE A 217 3.94 -2.44 -50.32
CA ILE A 217 4.82 -1.52 -51.06
C ILE A 217 5.54 -2.26 -52.21
N PRO A 218 5.99 -1.56 -53.27
CA PRO A 218 6.75 -2.18 -54.35
C PRO A 218 8.01 -2.90 -53.86
N SER A 219 8.27 -4.10 -54.38
CA SER A 219 9.45 -4.91 -54.03
C SER A 219 10.79 -4.31 -54.49
N SER A 220 10.76 -3.31 -55.36
CA SER A 220 11.93 -2.51 -55.75
C SER A 220 12.50 -1.67 -54.61
N ILE A 221 11.72 -1.40 -53.55
CA ILE A 221 12.19 -0.69 -52.36
C ILE A 221 12.86 -1.70 -51.44
N THR A 222 14.20 -1.81 -51.50
CA THR A 222 14.98 -2.81 -50.76
C THR A 222 15.46 -2.33 -49.40
N ARG A 223 15.92 -1.08 -49.31
CA ARG A 223 16.47 -0.44 -48.11
C ARG A 223 15.44 -0.27 -47.00
N ILE A 224 15.83 -0.53 -45.76
CA ILE A 224 14.92 -0.59 -44.59
C ILE A 224 14.31 0.78 -44.31
N GLU A 225 15.12 1.84 -44.34
CA GLU A 225 14.68 3.22 -44.11
C GLU A 225 13.67 3.67 -45.17
N ASP A 226 13.87 3.29 -46.43
CA ASP A 226 12.94 3.61 -47.53
C ASP A 226 11.63 2.83 -47.40
N LYS A 227 11.67 1.58 -46.91
CA LYS A 227 10.46 0.81 -46.57
C LYS A 227 9.66 1.49 -45.45
N VAL A 228 10.33 1.98 -44.41
CA VAL A 228 9.70 2.72 -43.30
C VAL A 228 9.00 3.97 -43.83
N LEU A 229 9.67 4.79 -44.64
CA LEU A 229 9.07 5.97 -45.26
C LEU A 229 7.88 5.59 -46.16
N ALA A 230 8.04 4.57 -47.00
CA ALA A 230 6.98 4.12 -47.91
C ALA A 230 5.72 3.64 -47.17
N TYR A 231 5.86 2.83 -46.10
CA TYR A 231 4.70 2.43 -45.28
C TYR A 231 4.10 3.61 -44.51
N THR A 232 4.93 4.50 -43.97
CA THR A 232 4.48 5.69 -43.22
C THR A 232 3.61 6.59 -44.11
N ILE A 233 4.03 6.84 -45.36
CA ILE A 233 3.26 7.57 -46.37
C ILE A 233 1.97 6.81 -46.72
N LYS A 234 2.08 5.53 -47.06
CA LYS A 234 0.96 4.72 -47.57
C LYS A 234 -0.21 4.64 -46.59
N TYR A 235 0.09 4.59 -45.29
CA TYR A 235 -0.91 4.51 -44.23
C TYR A 235 -1.24 5.87 -43.60
N TRP A 236 -0.61 6.97 -44.03
CA TRP A 236 -0.67 8.29 -43.39
C TRP A 236 -2.10 8.82 -43.22
N ASP A 237 -2.89 8.76 -44.30
CA ASP A 237 -4.25 9.28 -44.35
C ASP A 237 -5.30 8.26 -43.87
N HIS A 238 -4.94 6.97 -43.82
CA HIS A 238 -5.83 5.87 -43.46
C HIS A 238 -5.95 5.62 -41.95
N TYR A 239 -5.27 6.40 -41.10
CA TYR A 239 -5.19 6.16 -39.64
C TYR A 239 -6.55 6.19 -38.90
N ALA A 240 -7.56 6.85 -39.49
CA ALA A 240 -8.92 6.97 -38.95
C ALA A 240 -9.92 6.00 -39.63
N ASP A 241 -9.52 5.28 -40.68
CA ASP A 241 -10.39 4.36 -41.39
C ASP A 241 -10.41 2.97 -40.72
N GLY A 242 -11.51 2.69 -40.01
CA GLY A 242 -11.75 1.40 -39.37
C GLY A 242 -12.02 0.24 -40.34
N ALA A 243 -12.43 0.51 -41.58
CA ALA A 243 -12.55 -0.54 -42.60
C ALA A 243 -11.15 -0.96 -43.08
N PHE A 244 -10.27 0.01 -43.34
CA PHE A 244 -8.88 -0.25 -43.68
C PHE A 244 -8.12 -0.97 -42.55
N GLU A 245 -8.28 -0.54 -41.29
CA GLU A 245 -7.67 -1.20 -40.12
C GLU A 245 -8.02 -2.70 -40.04
N ASN A 246 -9.31 -3.04 -40.23
CA ASN A 246 -9.77 -4.42 -40.24
C ASN A 246 -9.21 -5.22 -41.42
N ILE A 247 -9.13 -4.61 -42.61
CA ILE A 247 -8.53 -5.24 -43.81
C ILE A 247 -7.03 -5.55 -43.56
N VAL A 248 -6.27 -4.60 -43.02
CA VAL A 248 -4.85 -4.78 -42.68
C VAL A 248 -4.67 -5.84 -41.59
N LEU A 249 -5.55 -5.88 -40.57
CA LEU A 249 -5.54 -6.90 -39.52
C LEU A 249 -5.75 -8.31 -40.09
N LEU A 250 -6.80 -8.50 -40.89
CA LEU A 250 -7.11 -9.80 -41.50
C LEU A 250 -6.01 -10.25 -42.47
N TYR A 251 -5.42 -9.33 -43.25
CA TYR A 251 -4.31 -9.62 -44.13
C TYR A 251 -3.07 -10.09 -43.35
N SER A 252 -2.72 -9.35 -42.30
CA SER A 252 -1.59 -9.66 -41.42
C SER A 252 -1.75 -11.04 -40.74
N ARG A 253 -2.97 -11.38 -40.31
CA ARG A 253 -3.29 -12.69 -39.73
C ARG A 253 -3.26 -13.82 -40.76
N LYS A 254 -3.75 -13.60 -41.99
CA LYS A 254 -3.77 -14.62 -43.05
C LYS A 254 -2.37 -14.94 -43.57
N TYR A 255 -1.51 -13.93 -43.74
CA TYR A 255 -0.19 -14.09 -44.36
C TYR A 255 0.99 -14.10 -43.36
N GLY A 256 0.73 -13.97 -42.04
CA GLY A 256 1.77 -13.98 -41.01
C GLY A 256 2.70 -12.76 -41.05
N THR A 257 2.20 -11.61 -41.51
CA THR A 257 2.99 -10.41 -41.81
C THR A 257 2.74 -9.28 -40.80
N ASN A 258 3.73 -8.40 -40.61
CA ASN A 258 3.69 -7.32 -39.60
C ASN A 258 2.92 -6.05 -40.01
N HIS A 259 2.18 -6.04 -41.13
CA HIS A 259 1.57 -4.80 -41.65
C HIS A 259 0.60 -4.15 -40.64
N TYR A 260 -0.13 -4.93 -39.86
CA TYR A 260 -1.00 -4.42 -38.81
C TYR A 260 -0.23 -3.76 -37.68
N ALA A 261 0.91 -4.31 -37.26
CA ALA A 261 1.75 -3.69 -36.22
C ALA A 261 2.32 -2.34 -36.71
N VAL A 262 2.74 -2.28 -37.98
CA VAL A 262 3.18 -1.05 -38.66
C VAL A 262 2.06 -0.01 -38.71
N PHE A 263 0.86 -0.39 -39.17
CA PHE A 263 -0.31 0.50 -39.20
C PHE A 263 -0.73 0.97 -37.80
N HIS A 264 -0.74 0.07 -36.82
CA HIS A 264 -1.17 0.35 -35.45
C HIS A 264 -0.19 1.30 -34.73
N ALA A 265 1.11 1.14 -34.93
CA ALA A 265 2.12 2.08 -34.45
C ALA A 265 1.90 3.49 -35.02
N LEU A 266 1.63 3.59 -36.33
CA LEU A 266 1.30 4.87 -36.98
C LEU A 266 0.01 5.48 -36.43
N LYS A 267 -1.05 4.68 -36.30
CA LYS A 267 -2.35 5.11 -35.76
C LYS A 267 -2.23 5.63 -34.31
N ILE A 268 -1.49 4.93 -33.44
CA ILE A 268 -1.21 5.39 -32.08
C ILE A 268 -0.43 6.71 -32.12
N GLY A 269 0.63 6.80 -32.94
CA GLY A 269 1.44 8.01 -33.06
C GLY A 269 0.65 9.22 -33.56
N ARG A 270 -0.28 9.03 -34.50
CA ARG A 270 -1.18 10.07 -35.01
C ARG A 270 -2.22 10.49 -33.95
N ILE A 271 -2.88 9.55 -33.29
CA ILE A 271 -3.88 9.85 -32.25
C ILE A 271 -3.25 10.54 -31.04
N ARG A 272 -2.02 10.17 -30.66
CA ARG A 272 -1.28 10.74 -29.52
C ARG A 272 -0.42 11.95 -29.88
N ASN A 273 -0.41 12.41 -31.13
CA ASN A 273 0.44 13.50 -31.63
C ASN A 273 1.92 13.34 -31.25
N TRP A 274 2.48 12.15 -31.48
CA TRP A 274 3.91 11.88 -31.28
C TRP A 274 4.78 12.76 -32.16
N LYS A 275 6.03 12.98 -31.74
CA LYS A 275 7.03 13.64 -32.60
C LYS A 275 7.31 12.75 -33.81
N ASP A 276 7.66 13.38 -34.94
CA ASP A 276 8.02 12.66 -36.16
C ASP A 276 9.12 11.59 -35.93
N GLU A 277 10.06 11.87 -35.02
CA GLU A 277 11.15 10.95 -34.65
C GLU A 277 10.65 9.71 -33.89
N GLU A 278 9.78 9.89 -32.91
CA GLU A 278 9.17 8.82 -32.10
C GLU A 278 8.28 7.92 -32.97
N LEU A 279 7.52 8.54 -33.89
CA LEU A 279 6.66 7.87 -34.85
C LEU A 279 7.47 7.03 -35.86
N LEU A 280 8.50 7.62 -36.48
CA LEU A 280 9.37 6.89 -37.42
C LEU A 280 10.11 5.73 -36.74
N HIS A 281 10.56 5.92 -35.50
CA HIS A 281 11.21 4.85 -34.73
C HIS A 281 10.25 3.71 -34.37
N ALA A 282 9.01 4.02 -33.99
CA ALA A 282 7.98 3.01 -33.73
C ALA A 282 7.57 2.23 -35.00
N VAL A 283 7.55 2.89 -36.17
CA VAL A 283 7.36 2.21 -37.46
C VAL A 283 8.57 1.35 -37.80
N LEU A 284 9.79 1.87 -37.65
CA LEU A 284 11.05 1.17 -37.89
C LEU A 284 11.15 -0.13 -37.07
N ALA A 285 10.81 -0.10 -35.79
CA ALA A 285 10.81 -1.27 -34.90
C ALA A 285 9.87 -2.41 -35.35
N ASN A 286 8.85 -2.11 -36.17
CA ASN A 286 7.92 -3.11 -36.71
C ASN A 286 8.27 -3.56 -38.15
N VAL A 287 8.99 -2.72 -38.90
CA VAL A 287 9.47 -3.01 -40.27
C VAL A 287 10.80 -3.78 -40.25
N ALA A 288 11.71 -3.43 -39.35
CA ALA A 288 12.94 -4.18 -39.11
C ALA A 288 12.62 -5.46 -38.33
N GLN A 289 12.76 -6.61 -38.99
CA GLN A 289 12.55 -7.93 -38.38
C GLN A 289 13.76 -8.32 -37.52
N GLY A 290 13.92 -7.66 -36.36
CA GLY A 290 15.02 -7.89 -35.42
C GLY A 290 15.66 -6.60 -34.92
N TYR A 291 16.82 -6.73 -34.27
CA TYR A 291 17.58 -5.59 -33.76
C TYR A 291 18.21 -4.80 -34.91
N TYR A 292 17.74 -3.57 -35.13
CA TYR A 292 18.29 -2.63 -36.10
C TYR A 292 18.58 -1.30 -35.41
N TYR A 293 19.85 -0.87 -35.46
CA TYR A 293 20.30 0.41 -34.92
C TYR A 293 21.32 1.02 -35.88
N SER A 294 21.04 2.22 -36.39
CA SER A 294 21.89 2.90 -37.37
C SER A 294 21.74 4.41 -37.27
N ILE A 295 22.73 5.08 -36.66
CA ILE A 295 22.75 6.54 -36.50
C ILE A 295 22.65 7.26 -37.86
N THR A 296 23.28 6.71 -38.90
CA THR A 296 23.18 7.24 -40.27
C THR A 296 21.82 6.97 -40.92
N GLY A 297 21.16 5.86 -40.56
CA GLY A 297 19.79 5.54 -40.95
C GLY A 297 18.76 6.49 -40.33
N ASP A 298 18.88 6.76 -39.02
CA ASP A 298 18.00 7.68 -38.30
C ASP A 298 18.12 9.12 -38.84
N LEU A 299 19.34 9.61 -39.05
CA LEU A 299 19.60 10.92 -39.68
C LEU A 299 19.05 11.00 -41.12
N TYR A 300 19.08 9.88 -41.86
CA TYR A 300 18.49 9.80 -43.19
C TYR A 300 16.95 9.86 -43.12
N LEU A 301 16.33 9.03 -42.27
CA LEU A 301 14.88 9.01 -42.02
C LEU A 301 14.35 10.40 -41.68
N GLN A 302 14.97 11.10 -40.72
CA GLN A 302 14.55 12.44 -40.32
C GLN A 302 14.61 13.46 -41.47
N ARG A 303 15.66 13.43 -42.29
CA ARG A 303 15.83 14.37 -43.42
C ARG A 303 14.86 14.07 -44.56
N ALA A 304 14.75 12.80 -44.95
CA ALA A 304 13.85 12.37 -46.01
C ALA A 304 12.38 12.59 -45.62
N TRP A 305 12.00 12.24 -44.39
CA TRP A 305 10.64 12.48 -43.89
C TRP A 305 10.25 13.95 -43.90
N LYS A 306 11.13 14.87 -43.46
CA LYS A 306 10.87 16.32 -43.53
C LYS A 306 10.64 16.78 -44.98
N GLN A 307 11.41 16.29 -45.95
CA GLN A 307 11.21 16.61 -47.38
C GLN A 307 9.94 16.00 -47.96
N LEU A 308 9.52 14.81 -47.50
CA LEU A 308 8.31 14.12 -47.98
C LEU A 308 7.04 14.77 -47.39
N LYS A 309 7.05 15.08 -46.09
CA LYS A 309 5.96 15.79 -45.39
C LYS A 309 5.67 17.15 -46.01
N LEU A 310 6.70 17.92 -46.37
CA LEU A 310 6.60 19.18 -47.13
C LEU A 310 5.96 19.04 -48.53
N LYS A 311 5.93 17.83 -49.10
CA LYS A 311 5.28 17.54 -50.39
C LYS A 311 3.86 16.98 -50.24
N MET A 312 3.48 16.55 -49.03
CA MET A 312 2.15 16.03 -48.70
C MET A 312 1.23 17.10 -48.10
N GLU A 313 1.79 18.16 -47.53
CA GLU A 313 1.03 19.29 -46.99
C GLU A 313 0.54 20.21 -48.13
N PRO A 314 -0.78 20.39 -48.33
CA PRO A 314 -1.29 21.32 -49.33
C PRO A 314 -0.94 22.77 -48.93
N PRO A 315 -0.78 23.71 -49.89
CA PRO A 315 -0.38 25.07 -49.58
C PRO A 315 -1.41 25.76 -48.69
N ALA A 316 -1.06 25.94 -47.42
CA ALA A 316 -1.92 26.61 -46.45
C ALA A 316 -2.19 28.07 -46.91
N PRO A 317 -3.45 28.55 -46.85
CA PRO A 317 -3.78 29.90 -47.28
C PRO A 317 -3.04 30.93 -46.42
N GLN A 318 -2.42 31.91 -47.09
CA GLN A 318 -1.70 33.00 -46.42
C GLN A 318 -2.66 33.80 -45.54
N VAL A 319 -2.60 33.61 -44.23
CA VAL A 319 -3.28 34.47 -43.27
C VAL A 319 -2.63 35.85 -43.33
N LYS A 320 -3.36 36.83 -43.86
CA LYS A 320 -2.95 38.24 -43.88
C LYS A 320 -2.58 38.68 -42.46
N ALA A 321 -1.36 39.17 -42.30
CA ALA A 321 -0.91 39.78 -41.05
C ALA A 321 -1.82 40.96 -40.68
N GLN A 322 -2.35 40.97 -39.45
CA GLN A 322 -2.95 42.17 -38.86
C GLN A 322 -1.85 43.03 -38.21
N PRO A 323 -1.89 44.37 -38.32
CA PRO A 323 -0.86 45.24 -37.76
C PRO A 323 -0.88 45.35 -36.23
N ALA A 324 0.22 45.88 -35.69
CA ALA A 324 0.48 46.02 -34.26
C ALA A 324 -0.44 47.01 -33.52
N SER A 325 -0.38 46.93 -32.19
CA SER A 325 -1.25 47.57 -31.22
C SER A 325 -0.96 49.05 -30.93
N ALA A 326 -2.02 49.82 -30.60
CA ALA A 326 -1.94 51.02 -29.78
C ALA A 326 -3.27 51.25 -29.00
N PRO A 327 -3.25 51.68 -27.72
CA PRO A 327 -4.43 51.63 -26.84
C PRO A 327 -5.13 52.98 -26.64
N LYS A 328 -6.47 53.01 -26.52
CA LYS A 328 -7.21 54.16 -25.96
C LYS A 328 -8.35 53.80 -24.99
N LYS A 329 -8.41 54.63 -23.94
CA LYS A 329 -9.15 54.56 -22.68
C LYS A 329 -10.69 54.49 -22.76
N ALA A 330 -11.26 53.69 -21.85
CA ALA A 330 -12.40 53.97 -20.95
C ALA A 330 -13.76 54.50 -21.46
N LYS A 331 -14.84 53.74 -21.17
CA LYS A 331 -15.83 54.10 -20.11
C LYS A 331 -16.93 53.04 -19.87
N ARG A 332 -17.03 52.61 -18.60
CA ARG A 332 -18.25 52.45 -17.76
C ARG A 332 -19.63 52.64 -18.44
N VAL A 333 -20.59 51.70 -18.26
CA VAL A 333 -21.89 51.86 -17.52
C VAL A 333 -22.92 50.74 -17.81
N LYS A 334 -23.37 50.08 -16.71
CA LYS A 334 -24.69 49.46 -16.35
C LYS A 334 -25.57 48.68 -17.37
N HIS A 335 -26.01 47.50 -16.92
CA HIS A 335 -27.25 46.78 -17.30
C HIS A 335 -28.52 47.65 -17.25
N PRO A 336 -29.62 47.25 -17.96
CA PRO A 336 -30.72 46.58 -17.21
C PRO A 336 -31.55 45.50 -17.96
N LYS A 337 -31.99 44.50 -17.18
CA LYS A 337 -33.33 43.84 -17.15
C LYS A 337 -34.10 43.48 -18.43
N GLN A 338 -34.56 42.21 -18.47
CA GLN A 338 -35.95 41.77 -18.21
C GLN A 338 -35.89 40.29 -17.75
N ARG A 339 -36.54 39.79 -16.67
CA ARG A 339 -37.99 39.71 -16.33
C ARG A 339 -38.79 38.99 -17.42
N ASP A 340 -39.72 38.08 -17.15
CA ASP A 340 -40.36 37.51 -15.95
C ASP A 340 -40.88 36.10 -16.40
N LYS A 341 -41.44 35.16 -15.62
CA LYS A 341 -42.22 35.10 -14.36
C LYS A 341 -41.94 33.70 -13.73
N LYS A 342 -41.95 33.50 -12.39
CA LYS A 342 -43.14 33.31 -11.51
C LYS A 342 -43.93 32.03 -11.89
N THR A 343 -44.38 31.19 -10.96
CA THR A 343 -45.02 31.47 -9.66
C THR A 343 -44.84 30.24 -8.72
N THR A 344 -44.36 30.38 -7.47
CA THR A 344 -45.11 30.44 -6.17
C THR A 344 -45.99 29.21 -5.85
N ALA A 345 -46.26 28.82 -4.61
CA ALA A 345 -45.74 29.04 -3.23
C ALA A 345 -46.54 28.00 -2.35
N GLU A 346 -46.68 27.99 -1.01
CA GLU A 346 -46.44 28.93 0.10
C GLU A 346 -46.44 28.11 1.41
N LYS A 347 -45.49 28.30 2.37
CA LYS A 347 -45.63 28.84 3.75
C LYS A 347 -46.73 28.22 4.66
N LYS A 348 -46.76 28.33 6.00
CA LYS A 348 -46.29 29.42 6.90
C LYS A 348 -46.37 29.04 8.41
N ALA A 349 -45.54 29.68 9.26
CA ALA A 349 -45.77 30.08 10.69
C ALA A 349 -46.07 28.98 11.76
N SER A 350 -45.87 29.16 13.08
CA SER A 350 -45.33 30.26 13.95
C SER A 350 -44.83 29.65 15.30
N GLN A 351 -43.83 30.20 16.03
CA GLN A 351 -43.90 31.01 17.29
C GLN A 351 -44.76 30.43 18.46
N ILE A 352 -44.50 30.59 19.78
CA ILE A 352 -43.47 31.19 20.69
C ILE A 352 -43.80 30.68 22.13
N THR A 353 -42.84 30.62 23.09
CA THR A 353 -42.97 31.14 24.50
C THR A 353 -41.72 30.88 25.35
N ASP A 354 -41.35 31.88 26.16
CA ASP A 354 -40.22 31.91 27.11
C ASP A 354 -40.55 31.34 28.51
N THR A 355 -39.54 31.19 29.38
CA THR A 355 -39.51 31.78 30.74
C THR A 355 -38.06 31.83 31.28
N THR A 356 -37.74 32.84 32.08
CA THR A 356 -36.38 33.29 32.47
C THR A 356 -36.18 33.25 34.00
N LEU A 357 -34.94 33.54 34.43
CA LEU A 357 -34.42 33.97 35.75
C LEU A 357 -33.56 32.89 36.46
N GLU A 358 -32.45 33.22 37.14
CA GLU A 358 -32.01 34.53 37.68
C GLU A 358 -30.47 34.70 37.70
N SER A 359 -30.00 35.93 37.93
CA SER A 359 -28.59 36.36 37.82
C SER A 359 -27.97 36.80 39.15
N VAL A 360 -26.64 36.67 39.30
CA VAL A 360 -25.84 37.55 40.19
C VAL A 360 -24.59 38.04 39.44
N VAL A 361 -24.23 39.30 39.69
CA VAL A 361 -23.29 40.13 38.92
C VAL A 361 -22.11 40.57 39.82
N GLU A 362 -21.02 41.02 39.16
CA GLU A 362 -19.88 41.84 39.68
C GLU A 362 -18.79 41.12 40.50
N THR A 363 -17.50 41.49 40.45
CA THR A 363 -16.80 42.70 39.94
C THR A 363 -15.38 42.36 39.43
N SER A 364 -14.78 43.28 38.67
CA SER A 364 -13.31 43.49 38.51
C SER A 364 -13.10 45.02 38.62
N PRO A 365 -11.93 45.58 39.04
CA PRO A 365 -10.59 45.21 38.55
C PRO A 365 -9.40 45.43 39.53
N SER A 366 -8.17 45.09 39.11
CA SER A 366 -6.98 45.98 39.21
C SER A 366 -5.68 45.35 38.67
N LYS A 367 -4.76 46.20 38.18
CA LYS A 367 -3.40 45.91 37.72
C LYS A 367 -2.50 47.13 38.04
N PRO A 368 -1.27 46.91 38.52
CA PRO A 368 -0.02 47.45 37.90
C PRO A 368 1.00 46.30 37.67
N GLU A 369 2.32 46.49 37.46
CA GLU A 369 3.07 47.14 36.35
C GLU A 369 4.34 46.28 36.13
N GLN A 370 4.72 45.89 34.91
CA GLN A 370 5.53 46.60 33.91
C GLN A 370 6.97 47.06 34.29
N THR A 371 7.93 46.18 34.00
CA THR A 371 9.29 46.43 33.44
C THR A 371 9.74 45.11 32.78
N ALA A 372 9.97 44.98 31.47
CA ALA A 372 11.02 45.54 30.59
C ALA A 372 12.41 44.86 30.80
N ILE A 373 13.18 44.40 29.79
CA ILE A 373 13.11 44.38 28.31
C ILE A 373 14.05 43.25 27.75
N GLU A 374 13.95 42.90 26.45
CA GLU A 374 14.91 42.12 25.60
C GLU A 374 15.11 40.60 25.84
N SER A 375 15.40 39.76 24.82
CA SER A 375 15.47 39.97 23.35
C SER A 375 15.12 38.66 22.60
N ALA A 376 14.51 38.77 21.42
CA ALA A 376 14.29 37.65 20.50
C ALA A 376 14.54 38.09 19.04
N PRO A 377 15.33 37.35 18.23
CA PRO A 377 15.53 37.69 16.83
C PRO A 377 14.46 37.06 15.92
N THR A 378 13.62 37.95 15.40
CA THR A 378 13.30 38.08 13.96
C THR A 378 12.60 36.91 13.25
N GLN A 379 11.29 37.08 13.05
CA GLN A 379 10.56 36.46 11.93
C GLN A 379 11.07 37.02 10.59
N ILE A 380 11.30 36.14 9.61
CA ILE A 380 11.42 36.53 8.19
C ILE A 380 10.11 36.10 7.51
N TYR A 381 9.50 37.04 6.78
CA TYR A 381 8.24 36.86 6.07
C TYR A 381 8.32 35.79 4.96
N PRO A 382 7.19 35.18 4.57
CA PRO A 382 7.20 33.89 3.89
C PRO A 382 7.73 34.00 2.46
N ILE A 383 8.80 33.24 2.19
CA ILE A 383 9.04 32.77 0.83
C ILE A 383 7.85 31.86 0.49
N ASN A 384 7.05 32.26 -0.49
CA ASN A 384 6.12 31.35 -1.15
C ASN A 384 6.94 30.19 -1.70
N SER A 385 6.92 29.04 -1.02
CA SER A 385 7.41 27.80 -1.59
C SER A 385 6.75 27.64 -2.95
N PRO A 386 7.49 27.51 -4.06
CA PRO A 386 6.86 27.11 -5.31
C PRO A 386 6.12 25.81 -5.02
N LYS A 387 4.89 25.66 -5.55
CA LYS A 387 4.17 24.38 -5.50
C LYS A 387 5.14 23.32 -6.02
N GLU A 388 5.65 22.48 -5.12
CA GLU A 388 6.62 21.47 -5.50
C GLU A 388 5.95 20.61 -6.58
N LEU A 389 6.63 20.49 -7.72
CA LEU A 389 6.24 19.54 -8.75
C LEU A 389 6.14 18.18 -8.06
N PRO A 390 5.11 17.37 -8.36
CA PRO A 390 4.93 16.11 -7.65
C PRO A 390 6.17 15.27 -7.91
N VAL A 391 6.85 14.90 -6.81
CA VAL A 391 8.14 14.24 -6.82
C VAL A 391 7.89 12.74 -6.81
N SER A 392 8.48 12.03 -7.76
CA SER A 392 8.32 10.57 -7.82
C SER A 392 8.86 9.91 -6.54
N ILE A 393 8.30 8.76 -6.14
CA ILE A 393 8.84 7.98 -5.01
C ILE A 393 10.30 7.61 -5.29
N ALA A 394 10.61 7.27 -6.54
CA ALA A 394 11.95 7.14 -7.10
C ALA A 394 12.90 8.31 -6.77
N GLU A 395 12.45 9.54 -7.02
CA GLU A 395 13.23 10.75 -6.80
C GLU A 395 13.36 11.07 -5.31
N THR A 396 12.35 10.74 -4.52
CA THR A 396 12.36 10.87 -3.05
C THR A 396 13.39 9.91 -2.44
N VAL A 397 13.39 8.64 -2.86
CA VAL A 397 14.42 7.63 -2.52
C VAL A 397 15.81 8.15 -2.90
N LYS A 398 15.99 8.60 -4.15
CA LYS A 398 17.26 9.15 -4.65
C LYS A 398 17.74 10.39 -3.87
N LYS A 399 16.84 11.30 -3.50
CA LYS A 399 17.14 12.51 -2.71
C LYS A 399 17.58 12.18 -1.29
N ILE A 400 17.07 11.09 -0.71
CA ILE A 400 17.41 10.63 0.64
C ILE A 400 18.70 9.79 0.65
N THR A 401 18.96 8.95 -0.37
CA THR A 401 20.13 8.02 -0.39
C THR A 401 21.32 8.52 -1.20
N GLY A 402 21.15 9.53 -2.07
CA GLY A 402 22.21 10.14 -2.88
C GLY A 402 22.76 9.28 -4.02
N LYS A 403 22.18 8.11 -4.31
CA LYS A 403 22.74 7.09 -5.22
C LYS A 403 21.82 6.77 -6.42
N SER A 404 22.33 6.00 -7.39
CA SER A 404 21.67 5.78 -8.69
C SER A 404 20.54 4.73 -8.67
N TYR A 405 19.65 4.85 -9.66
CA TYR A 405 18.28 4.35 -9.59
C TYR A 405 18.10 2.82 -9.61
N GLY A 406 18.90 2.11 -10.41
CA GLY A 406 18.69 0.68 -10.67
C GLY A 406 18.94 -0.24 -9.48
N VAL A 407 19.94 0.08 -8.64
CA VAL A 407 20.34 -0.77 -7.50
C VAL A 407 19.30 -0.73 -6.37
N TYR A 408 18.59 0.39 -6.23
CA TYR A 408 17.71 0.61 -5.10
C TYR A 408 16.25 0.20 -5.32
N ARG A 409 15.75 0.00 -6.55
CA ARG A 409 14.37 -0.48 -6.74
C ARG A 409 14.15 -1.81 -6.02
N ASP A 410 14.98 -2.80 -6.35
CA ASP A 410 14.80 -4.17 -5.86
C ASP A 410 15.11 -4.27 -4.36
N LEU A 411 16.14 -3.55 -3.88
CA LEU A 411 16.46 -3.47 -2.46
C LEU A 411 15.35 -2.76 -1.66
N PHE A 412 14.81 -1.66 -2.19
CA PHE A 412 13.70 -0.92 -1.58
C PHE A 412 12.48 -1.82 -1.40
N PHE A 413 12.00 -2.49 -2.46
CA PHE A 413 10.81 -3.33 -2.31
C PHE A 413 11.02 -4.60 -1.47
N LYS A 414 12.25 -5.12 -1.42
CA LYS A 414 12.61 -6.22 -0.52
C LYS A 414 12.50 -5.85 0.97
N GLU A 415 12.82 -4.61 1.33
CA GLU A 415 13.01 -4.19 2.73
C GLU A 415 12.01 -3.13 3.22
N VAL A 416 11.34 -2.37 2.36
CA VAL A 416 10.42 -1.28 2.76
C VAL A 416 9.30 -1.73 3.70
N ARG A 417 8.89 -3.01 3.66
CA ARG A 417 7.92 -3.58 4.61
C ARG A 417 8.41 -3.54 6.07
N SER A 418 9.71 -3.69 6.31
CA SER A 418 10.27 -3.53 7.67
C SER A 418 10.12 -2.10 8.17
N ALA A 419 10.08 -1.10 7.28
CA ALA A 419 9.94 0.31 7.61
C ALA A 419 8.49 0.82 7.67
N ILE A 420 7.58 0.24 6.87
CA ILE A 420 6.13 0.56 6.92
C ILE A 420 5.56 0.17 8.30
N ARG A 421 5.91 -1.02 8.79
CA ARG A 421 5.31 -1.61 10.00
C ARG A 421 5.53 -0.79 11.29
N PRO A 422 6.74 -0.28 11.61
CA PRO A 422 6.96 0.65 12.72
C PRO A 422 6.15 1.93 12.60
N ILE A 423 6.02 2.52 11.40
CA ILE A 423 5.29 3.77 11.22
C ILE A 423 3.79 3.57 11.41
N LEU A 424 3.24 2.44 10.93
CA LEU A 424 1.86 2.05 11.26
C LEU A 424 1.63 1.93 12.78
N GLN A 425 2.57 1.38 13.55
CA GLN A 425 2.45 1.30 15.02
C GLN A 425 2.40 2.68 15.69
N HIS A 426 3.11 3.68 15.15
CA HIS A 426 3.11 5.05 15.69
C HIS A 426 1.94 5.90 15.16
N SER A 427 1.30 5.49 14.05
CA SER A 427 0.19 6.21 13.40
C SER A 427 -1.21 5.65 13.72
N ALA A 428 -1.33 4.74 14.67
CA ALA A 428 -2.61 4.13 15.05
C ALA A 428 -3.50 5.14 15.79
N VAL A 429 -4.67 5.47 15.22
CA VAL A 429 -5.62 6.46 15.78
C VAL A 429 -6.66 5.81 16.70
N GLN A 430 -6.86 4.50 16.56
CA GLN A 430 -7.79 3.70 17.37
C GLN A 430 -7.08 2.57 18.11
N LYS A 431 -7.72 2.02 19.15
CA LYS A 431 -7.25 0.79 19.80
C LYS A 431 -7.37 -0.38 18.83
N LEU A 432 -6.23 -0.79 18.27
CA LEU A 432 -6.10 -1.94 17.40
C LEU A 432 -6.62 -3.21 18.09
N SER A 433 -7.31 -4.06 17.31
CA SER A 433 -7.70 -5.39 17.77
C SER A 433 -6.44 -6.26 17.93
N PHE A 434 -6.31 -6.94 19.07
CA PHE A 434 -5.13 -7.79 19.37
C PHE A 434 -4.89 -8.94 18.36
N PHE A 435 -5.89 -9.26 17.54
CA PHE A 435 -5.89 -10.32 16.54
C PHE A 435 -6.43 -9.85 15.17
N GLY A 436 -6.46 -8.53 14.94
CA GLY A 436 -7.02 -7.96 13.72
C GLY A 436 -6.03 -7.94 12.55
N THR A 437 -6.55 -7.95 11.32
CA THR A 437 -5.74 -7.90 10.10
C THR A 437 -5.49 -6.47 9.62
N GLU A 438 -5.97 -5.45 10.34
CA GLU A 438 -6.01 -4.06 9.87
C GLU A 438 -4.60 -3.53 9.61
N GLN A 439 -3.62 -3.88 10.45
CA GLN A 439 -2.21 -3.50 10.24
C GLN A 439 -1.62 -4.16 8.97
N ASN A 440 -1.92 -5.43 8.72
CA ASN A 440 -1.44 -6.14 7.52
C ASN A 440 -2.12 -5.60 6.25
N ASN A 441 -3.41 -5.25 6.34
CA ASN A 441 -4.15 -4.62 5.25
C ASN A 441 -3.56 -3.24 4.93
N ALA A 442 -3.33 -2.41 5.94
CA ALA A 442 -2.70 -1.10 5.78
C ALA A 442 -1.27 -1.21 5.21
N GLU A 443 -0.47 -2.18 5.68
CA GLU A 443 0.87 -2.46 5.14
C GLU A 443 0.80 -2.83 3.66
N ASN A 444 -0.13 -3.69 3.26
CA ASN A 444 -0.33 -4.10 1.87
C ASN A 444 -0.83 -2.97 0.97
N ILE A 445 -1.74 -2.11 1.45
CA ILE A 445 -2.23 -0.95 0.69
C ILE A 445 -1.08 0.04 0.43
N ILE A 446 -0.28 0.35 1.46
CA ILE A 446 0.89 1.24 1.31
C ILE A 446 1.94 0.63 0.39
N TYR A 447 2.25 -0.66 0.56
CA TYR A 447 3.20 -1.37 -0.30
C TYR A 447 2.76 -1.35 -1.77
N HIS A 448 1.51 -1.70 -2.06
CA HIS A 448 0.97 -1.73 -3.42
C HIS A 448 0.91 -0.33 -4.05
N PHE A 449 0.60 0.70 -3.27
CA PHE A 449 0.67 2.09 -3.71
C PHE A 449 2.10 2.50 -4.09
N LEU A 450 3.08 2.16 -3.26
CA LEU A 450 4.50 2.43 -3.49
C LEU A 450 5.00 1.70 -4.76
N GLU A 451 4.62 0.43 -4.94
CA GLU A 451 5.02 -0.41 -6.08
C GLU A 451 4.42 0.07 -7.40
N THR A 452 3.10 0.32 -7.43
CA THR A 452 2.38 0.76 -8.62
C THR A 452 2.84 2.15 -9.10
N ASN A 453 3.30 3.00 -8.19
CA ASN A 453 3.59 4.40 -8.47
C ASN A 453 5.06 4.78 -8.23
N TYR A 454 5.95 3.80 -8.11
CA TYR A 454 7.36 4.03 -7.78
C TYR A 454 8.03 5.03 -8.73
N ASP A 455 7.76 4.91 -10.02
CA ASP A 455 8.29 5.73 -11.12
C ASP A 455 7.36 6.90 -11.48
N ASN A 456 6.15 6.97 -10.92
CA ASN A 456 5.12 7.93 -11.33
C ASN A 456 5.40 9.31 -10.69
N PRO A 457 5.78 10.35 -11.46
CA PRO A 457 6.03 11.66 -10.89
C PRO A 457 4.73 12.34 -10.45
N TYR A 458 3.58 12.04 -11.07
CA TYR A 458 2.31 12.72 -10.76
C TYR A 458 1.60 12.15 -9.53
N GLN A 459 2.25 11.29 -8.75
CA GLN A 459 1.57 10.58 -7.67
C GLN A 459 1.29 11.47 -6.46
N GLN A 460 0.06 11.35 -5.93
CA GLN A 460 -0.40 12.06 -4.74
C GLN A 460 -0.88 11.03 -3.72
N TRP A 461 -0.21 10.94 -2.56
CA TRP A 461 -0.68 10.13 -1.43
C TRP A 461 -1.78 10.85 -0.64
N GLN A 462 -1.64 12.16 -0.43
CA GLN A 462 -2.65 12.95 0.25
C GLN A 462 -3.90 13.09 -0.63
N GLY A 463 -5.04 12.62 -0.12
CA GLY A 463 -6.31 12.60 -0.85
C GLY A 463 -6.48 11.41 -1.79
N SER A 464 -5.58 10.42 -1.78
CA SER A 464 -5.75 9.20 -2.58
C SER A 464 -6.82 8.28 -1.98
N LYS A 465 -7.35 7.37 -2.81
CA LYS A 465 -8.27 6.32 -2.34
C LYS A 465 -7.56 5.40 -1.35
N GLU A 466 -6.30 5.07 -1.62
CA GLU A 466 -5.48 4.20 -0.79
C GLU A 466 -5.21 4.81 0.59
N GLN A 467 -5.04 6.13 0.68
CA GLN A 467 -4.95 6.82 1.98
C GLN A 467 -6.28 6.74 2.74
N ALA A 468 -7.41 6.92 2.07
CA ALA A 468 -8.73 6.76 2.69
C ALA A 468 -8.97 5.32 3.18
N ASP A 469 -8.53 4.32 2.41
CA ASP A 469 -8.61 2.91 2.78
C ASP A 469 -7.70 2.58 3.99
N VAL A 470 -6.49 3.18 4.10
CA VAL A 470 -5.61 3.07 5.28
C VAL A 470 -6.21 3.76 6.52
N ILE A 471 -6.85 4.90 6.34
CA ILE A 471 -7.60 5.59 7.41
C ILE A 471 -8.79 4.74 7.88
N ALA A 472 -9.47 4.04 6.97
CA ALA A 472 -10.53 3.09 7.31
C ALA A 472 -10.00 1.84 8.06
N GLN A 473 -8.73 1.46 7.88
CA GLN A 473 -8.04 0.48 8.73
C GLN A 473 -7.58 1.05 10.09
N GLY A 474 -7.84 2.32 10.39
CA GLY A 474 -7.53 2.95 11.69
C GLY A 474 -6.15 3.61 11.80
N PHE A 475 -5.43 3.77 10.69
CA PHE A 475 -4.08 4.35 10.65
C PHE A 475 -4.04 5.68 9.92
N ARG A 476 -3.34 6.67 10.48
CA ARG A 476 -3.18 7.99 9.86
C ARG A 476 -1.77 8.22 9.34
N VAL A 477 -1.54 7.86 8.07
CA VAL A 477 -0.29 8.15 7.37
C VAL A 477 -0.49 9.41 6.52
N ASP A 478 0.00 10.55 7.01
CA ASP A 478 -0.15 11.84 6.31
C ASP A 478 0.90 12.04 5.19
N SER A 479 2.01 11.29 5.21
CA SER A 479 3.06 11.31 4.17
C SER A 479 3.79 9.96 4.10
N LEU A 480 4.30 9.61 2.91
CA LEU A 480 5.14 8.42 2.67
C LEU A 480 6.63 8.70 2.95
N GLU A 481 7.04 9.96 3.03
CA GLU A 481 8.45 10.33 3.25
C GLU A 481 9.06 9.75 4.54
N PRO A 482 8.35 9.68 5.69
CA PRO A 482 8.88 9.04 6.90
C PRO A 482 9.23 7.56 6.68
N ILE A 483 8.46 6.85 5.84
CA ILE A 483 8.69 5.43 5.52
C ILE A 483 9.98 5.27 4.72
N ILE A 484 10.16 6.12 3.71
CA ILE A 484 11.36 6.12 2.87
C ILE A 484 12.59 6.52 3.69
N ARG A 485 12.48 7.51 4.59
CA ARG A 485 13.56 7.92 5.51
C ARG A 485 13.94 6.83 6.51
N LEU A 486 12.96 6.11 7.06
CA LEU A 486 13.21 5.04 8.03
C LEU A 486 13.85 3.83 7.34
N TRP A 487 13.35 3.41 6.18
CA TRP A 487 13.99 2.38 5.35
C TRP A 487 15.43 2.75 5.00
N ALA A 488 15.68 4.00 4.56
CA ALA A 488 17.02 4.44 4.21
C ALA A 488 17.98 4.41 5.41
N LYS A 489 17.50 4.77 6.62
CA LYS A 489 18.30 4.72 7.84
C LYS A 489 18.68 3.29 8.29
N GLU A 490 17.88 2.29 7.93
CA GLU A 490 18.09 0.90 8.32
C GLU A 490 18.93 0.11 7.30
N ASN A 491 18.96 0.53 6.03
CA ASN A 491 19.50 -0.28 4.93
C ASN A 491 20.51 0.47 3.99
N VAL A 492 20.92 1.70 4.32
CA VAL A 492 21.87 2.53 3.51
C VAL A 492 22.97 3.15 4.36
#